data_AF-A0A2M9LGQ4-F1
#
_entry.id   AF-A0A2M9LGQ4-F1
#
_cell.length_a   1.000
_cell.length_b   1.000
_cell.length_c   1.000
_cell.angle_alpha   90.00
_cell.angle_beta   90.00
_cell.angle_gamma   90.00
#
_symmetry.space_group_name_H-M   'P 1'
#
loop_
_entity.id
_entity.type
_entity.pdbx_description
1 polymer ?
#
loop_
_entity_poly.entity_id
_entity_poly.type
_entity_poly.pdbx_seq_one_letter_code
_entity_poly.pdbx_strand_id
1 'polypeptide(L)' 'MYACSEVEAAPNQRLFFELYADRAAFDQHGRQPHVRHFLSESKNNAEITEIDRLRPYAGKYTFT' A
#
# COMPACT_ATOMS: atom_id res chain seq x y z
N MET A 1 2.75 8.00 -5.00
CA MET A 1 2.57 6.88 -5.95
C MET A 1 1.82 5.77 -5.21
N TYR A 2 0.89 5.11 -5.88
CA TYR A 2 0.20 3.93 -5.37
C TYR A 2 0.23 2.87 -6.48
N ALA A 3 0.84 1.73 -6.20
CA ALA A 3 0.93 0.62 -7.16
C ALA A 3 0.51 -0.68 -6.49
N CYS A 4 -0.28 -1.47 -7.21
CA CYS A 4 -0.68 -2.82 -6.79
C CYS A 4 -0.05 -3.82 -7.74
N SER A 5 0.46 -4.92 -7.19
CA SER A 5 1.01 -6.00 -7.98
C SER A 5 0.47 -7.34 -7.49
N GLU A 6 0.20 -8.21 -8.46
CA GLU A 6 0.04 -9.63 -8.21
C GLU A 6 1.42 -10.28 -8.12
N VAL A 7 1.52 -11.41 -7.42
CA VAL A 7 2.76 -12.18 -7.33
C VAL A 7 2.64 -13.39 -8.24
N GLU A 8 3.60 -13.54 -9.14
CA GLU A 8 3.66 -14.70 -10.04
C GLU A 8 3.68 -16.00 -9.24
N ALA A 9 2.90 -16.99 -9.70
CA ALA A 9 2.69 -18.27 -9.03
C ALA A 9 2.09 -18.21 -7.61
N ALA A 10 1.66 -17.03 -7.11
CA ALA A 10 0.98 -16.86 -5.83
C ALA A 10 -0.33 -16.06 -6.01
N PRO A 11 -1.39 -16.69 -6.56
CA PRO A 11 -2.61 -15.99 -7.01
C PRO A 11 -3.40 -15.31 -5.89
N ASN A 12 -3.18 -15.68 -4.62
CA ASN A 12 -3.83 -15.09 -3.45
C ASN A 12 -3.01 -13.97 -2.79
N GLN A 13 -1.78 -13.72 -3.27
CA GLN A 13 -0.91 -12.69 -2.70
C GLN A 13 -1.05 -11.38 -3.47
N ARG A 14 -1.08 -10.26 -2.73
CA ARG A 14 -1.12 -8.91 -3.28
C ARG A 14 -0.05 -8.06 -2.61
N LEU A 15 0.71 -7.32 -3.41
CA LEU A 15 1.70 -6.34 -2.94
C LEU A 15 1.19 -4.93 -3.22
N PHE A 16 1.22 -4.09 -2.18
CA PHE A 16 0.87 -2.68 -2.27
C PHE A 16 2.12 -1.84 -2.01
N PHE A 17 2.47 -1.00 -2.99
CA PHE A 17 3.57 -0.06 -2.87
C PHE A 17 3.02 1.35 -2.75
N GLU A 18 3.22 1.93 -1.58
CA GLU A 18 2.75 3.26 -1.26
C GLU A 18 3.94 4.19 -0.98
N LEU A 19 4.14 5.17 -1.87
CA LEU A 19 5.17 6.18 -1.72
C LEU A 19 4.51 7.54 -1.48
N TYR A 20 4.82 8.11 -0.32
CA TYR A 20 4.36 9.40 0.15
C TYR A 20 5.47 10.44 0.11
N ALA A 21 5.11 11.71 -0.06
CA ALA A 21 6.05 12.82 0.00
C ALA A 21 6.70 12.93 1.39
N ASP A 22 5.90 12.72 2.44
CA ASP A 22 6.32 12.76 3.83
C ASP A 22 5.36 11.97 4.72
N ARG A 23 5.60 12.04 6.05
CA ARG A 23 4.76 11.40 7.05
C ARG A 23 3.36 12.01 7.17
N ALA A 24 3.20 13.32 6.97
CA ALA A 24 1.91 13.98 7.07
C ALA A 24 0.97 13.53 5.93
N ALA A 25 1.51 13.35 4.73
CA ALA A 25 0.79 12.77 3.59
C ALA A 25 0.33 11.33 3.86
N PHE A 26 1.16 10.50 4.49
CA PHE A 26 0.77 9.16 4.93
C PHE A 26 -0.38 9.20 5.96
N ASP A 27 -0.25 10.05 6.98
CA ASP A 27 -1.27 10.17 8.03
C ASP A 27 -2.58 10.76 7.48
N GLN A 28 -2.53 11.62 6.46
CA GLN A 28 -3.71 12.12 5.75
C GLN A 28 -4.38 11.02 4.92
N HIS A 29 -3.60 10.21 4.20
CA HIS A 29 -4.10 9.05 3.47
C HIS A 29 -4.86 8.09 4.39
N GLY A 30 -4.25 7.70 5.52
CA GLY A 30 -4.86 6.77 6.48
C GLY A 30 -6.17 7.26 7.12
N ARG A 31 -6.45 8.57 7.09
CA ARG A 31 -7.70 9.15 7.60
C ARG A 31 -8.87 9.06 6.62
N GLN A 32 -8.62 8.77 5.35
CA GLN A 32 -9.67 8.77 4.33
C GLN A 32 -10.68 7.62 4.59
N PRO A 33 -12.00 7.87 4.47
CA PRO A 33 -13.01 6.87 4.81
C PRO A 33 -12.86 5.53 4.07
N HIS A 34 -12.51 5.58 2.79
CA HIS A 34 -12.33 4.36 1.98
C HIS A 34 -11.08 3.57 2.39
N VAL A 35 -10.00 4.22 2.82
CA VAL A 35 -8.80 3.55 3.35
C VAL A 35 -9.14 2.83 4.65
N ARG A 36 -9.87 3.50 5.56
CA ARG A 36 -10.32 2.90 6.81
C ARG A 36 -11.24 1.70 6.58
N HIS A 37 -12.14 1.80 5.60
CA HIS A 37 -13.01 0.69 5.22
C HIS A 37 -12.22 -0.47 4.61
N PHE A 38 -11.30 -0.20 3.67
CA PHE A 38 -10.43 -1.23 3.10
C PHE A 38 -9.64 -1.97 4.19
N LEU A 39 -9.05 -1.24 5.13
CA LEU A 39 -8.32 -1.82 6.26
C LEU A 39 -9.20 -2.56 7.28
N SER A 40 -10.50 -2.24 7.37
CA SER A 40 -11.42 -3.04 8.19
C SER A 40 -11.77 -4.35 7.52
N GLU A 41 -12.04 -4.32 6.21
CA GLU A 41 -12.37 -5.51 5.43
C GLU A 41 -11.16 -6.43 5.28
N SER A 42 -9.94 -5.90 5.10
CA SER A 42 -8.75 -6.72 4.89
C SER A 42 -8.48 -7.69 6.05
N LYS A 43 -8.79 -7.30 7.29
CA LYS A 43 -8.65 -8.15 8.48
C LYS A 43 -9.47 -9.44 8.41
N ASN A 44 -10.58 -9.43 7.68
CA ASN A 44 -11.46 -10.58 7.53
C ASN A 44 -11.17 -11.39 6.26
N ASN A 45 -10.37 -10.84 5.34
CA ASN A 45 -10.17 -11.40 4.00
C ASN A 45 -8.71 -11.81 3.71
N ALA A 46 -7.76 -11.36 4.52
CA ALA A 46 -6.35 -11.73 4.41
C ALA A 46 -5.96 -12.67 5.56
N GLU A 47 -5.40 -13.82 5.23
CA GLU A 47 -4.85 -14.76 6.20
C GLU A 47 -3.59 -14.19 6.88
N ILE A 48 -2.75 -13.51 6.10
CA ILE A 48 -1.49 -12.93 6.55
C ILE A 48 -1.40 -11.49 6.02
N THR A 49 -0.98 -10.56 6.88
CA THR A 49 -0.65 -9.19 6.51
C THR A 49 0.75 -8.84 6.99
N GLU A 50 1.62 -8.44 6.07
CA GLU A 50 2.97 -7.95 6.37
C GLU A 50 3.09 -6.48 5.94
N ILE A 51 3.76 -5.66 6.76
CA ILE A 51 3.94 -4.23 6.51
C ILE A 51 5.39 -3.86 6.79
N ASP A 52 6.12 -3.51 5.73
CA ASP A 52 7.49 -3.01 5.81
C ASP A 52 7.56 -1.50 5.56
N ARG A 53 8.32 -0.80 6.41
CA ARG A 53 8.62 0.62 6.22
C ARG A 53 9.92 0.78 5.44
N LEU A 54 9.77 1.09 4.16
CA LEU A 54 10.89 1.26 3.25
C LEU A 54 11.37 2.72 3.19
N ARG A 55 12.66 2.91 2.91
CA ARG A 55 13.23 4.21 2.54
C ARG A 55 13.63 4.15 1.06
N PRO A 56 13.03 5.00 0.19
CA PRO A 56 13.43 5.03 -1.21
C PRO A 56 14.84 5.60 -1.33
N TYR A 57 15.71 4.90 -2.07
CA TYR A 57 17.05 5.38 -2.42
C TYR A 57 17.10 5.99 -3.82
N ALA A 58 16.41 5.35 -4.78
CA ALA A 58 16.25 5.82 -6.14
C ALA A 58 14.91 5.32 -6.70
N GLY A 59 14.38 6.00 -7.72
CA GLY A 59 13.15 5.58 -8.38
C GLY A 59 12.90 6.39 -9.65
N LYS A 60 12.27 5.77 -10.64
CA LYS A 60 11.74 6.46 -11.82
C LYS A 60 10.22 6.40 -11.74
N TYR A 61 9.60 7.56 -11.72
CA TYR A 61 8.15 7.69 -11.77
C TYR A 61 7.79 8.80 -12.74
N THR A 62 6.79 8.55 -13.57
CA THR A 62 6.30 9.54 -14.53
C THR A 62 5.27 10.39 -13.82
N PHE A 63 5.50 11.70 -13.76
CA PHE A 63 4.42 12.64 -13.49
C PHE A 63 3.60 12.76 -14.77
N THR A 64 2.34 12.37 -14.73
CA THR A 64 1.35 12.73 -15.76
C THR A 64 0.68 14.03 -15.39
#